data_AF-A0A6I2MTJ7-F1
#
_entry.id   AF-A0A6I2MTJ7-F1
#
_cell.length_a   1.000
_cell.length_b   1.000
_cell.length_c   1.000
_cell.angle_alpha   90.00
_cell.angle_beta   90.00
_cell.angle_gamma   90.00
#
_symmetry.space_group_name_H-M   'P 1'
#
loop_
_entity.id
_entity.type
_entity.pdbx_description
1 polymer ?
#
loop_
_entity_poly.entity_id
_entity_poly.type
_entity_poly.pdbx_seq_one_letter_code
_entity_poly.pdbx_strand_id
1 'polypeptide(L)'
;MKKLGLFTLVVLLMLGCSSAELVENWKNPDIVIFNANKVLIVGMTYNKDARMEYETKLRDQFEARNVEAMRSIDVFDVDFTSSERSEQELSDVEQQLLDKDFDAILFSKVIGVENVEKNRRLLNNLDRYNRGFDEDYLSSQRIYYEPDEHETFAVYHAETSLYCICPGKERELIWRGSIDILDPVDIEDVIDDYIKLVITAMEDQDLIFRKEDKNEITGL
;
A
#
# COMPACT_ATOMS: atom_id res chain seq x y z
N MET A 1 -35.20 -24.02 6.10
CA MET A 1 -34.63 -23.36 4.91
C MET A 1 -34.64 -21.83 4.97
N LYS A 2 -35.59 -21.15 5.64
CA LYS A 2 -35.59 -19.67 5.78
C LYS A 2 -34.47 -19.09 6.66
N LYS A 3 -33.94 -19.86 7.62
CA LYS A 3 -32.81 -19.42 8.48
C LYS A 3 -31.45 -19.45 7.78
N LEU A 4 -31.32 -20.22 6.69
CA LEU A 4 -30.05 -20.35 5.97
C LEU A 4 -29.79 -19.14 5.07
N GLY A 5 -30.83 -18.60 4.42
CA GLY A 5 -30.72 -17.38 3.60
C GLY A 5 -30.46 -16.11 4.41
N LEU A 6 -30.89 -16.06 5.68
CA LEU A 6 -30.57 -14.93 6.57
C LEU A 6 -29.08 -14.93 6.96
N PHE A 7 -28.47 -16.10 7.10
CA PHE A 7 -27.04 -16.22 7.40
C PHE A 7 -26.17 -15.79 6.21
N THR A 8 -26.57 -16.14 4.99
CA THR A 8 -25.87 -15.72 3.76
C THR A 8 -25.95 -14.21 3.52
N LEU A 9 -27.07 -13.56 3.88
CA LEU A 9 -27.23 -12.11 3.75
C LEU A 9 -26.42 -11.31 4.79
N VAL A 10 -26.26 -11.84 6.00
CA VAL A 10 -25.44 -11.22 7.05
C VAL A 10 -23.95 -11.31 6.72
N VAL A 11 -23.49 -12.40 6.09
CA VAL A 11 -22.09 -12.56 5.66
C VAL A 11 -21.73 -11.57 4.54
N LEU A 12 -22.68 -11.22 3.66
CA LEU A 12 -22.43 -10.29 2.54
C LEU A 12 -22.33 -8.82 3.00
N LEU A 13 -22.87 -8.49 4.18
CA LEU A 13 -22.80 -7.14 4.75
C LEU A 13 -21.48 -6.84 5.48
N MET A 14 -20.58 -7.83 5.59
CA MET A 14 -19.25 -7.69 6.18
C MET A 14 -18.14 -7.43 5.13
N LEU A 15 -18.50 -7.16 3.88
CA LEU A 15 -17.53 -6.67 2.90
C LEU A 15 -17.19 -5.23 3.26
N GLY A 16 -16.13 -5.07 4.08
CA GLY A 16 -15.63 -3.79 4.53
C GLY A 16 -15.23 -2.89 3.36
N CYS A 17 -15.42 -1.60 3.54
CA CYS A 17 -14.85 -0.59 2.67
C CYS A 17 -13.33 -0.58 2.94
N SER A 18 -12.52 -0.90 1.94
CA SER A 18 -11.07 -0.79 2.06
C SER A 18 -10.69 0.68 2.15
N SER A 19 -9.80 1.02 3.07
CA SER A 19 -9.25 2.37 3.22
C SER A 19 -8.14 2.67 2.21
N ALA A 20 -7.60 1.62 1.58
CA ALA A 20 -6.54 1.69 0.58
C ALA A 20 -6.95 0.99 -0.74
N GLU A 21 -6.43 1.46 -1.86
CA GLU A 21 -6.65 0.91 -3.21
C GLU A 21 -5.34 0.79 -3.99
N LEU A 22 -5.09 -0.38 -4.59
CA LEU A 22 -3.93 -0.60 -5.47
C LEU A 22 -4.20 0.02 -6.85
N VAL A 23 -3.50 1.09 -7.18
CA VAL A 23 -3.66 1.87 -8.43
C VAL A 23 -2.72 1.37 -9.53
N GLU A 24 -1.51 0.96 -9.16
CA GLU A 24 -0.52 0.45 -10.10
C GLU A 24 0.17 -0.80 -9.54
N ASN A 25 0.41 -1.77 -10.40
CA ASN A 25 1.10 -3.01 -10.07
C ASN A 25 2.04 -3.42 -11.20
N TRP A 26 3.30 -3.03 -11.11
CA TRP A 26 4.30 -3.19 -12.18
C TRP A 26 5.43 -4.14 -11.77
N LYS A 27 5.76 -5.10 -12.64
CA LYS A 27 6.91 -6.02 -12.51
C LYS A 27 7.87 -5.84 -13.67
N ASN A 28 9.16 -5.93 -13.38
CA ASN A 28 10.20 -5.92 -14.40
C ASN A 28 10.03 -7.12 -15.37
N PRO A 29 9.81 -6.89 -16.68
CA PRO A 29 9.54 -7.96 -17.64
C PRO A 29 10.75 -8.85 -17.92
N ASP A 30 11.96 -8.37 -17.65
CA ASP A 30 13.20 -9.13 -17.86
C ASP A 30 13.44 -10.14 -16.71
N ILE A 31 12.63 -10.08 -15.65
CA ILE A 31 12.76 -10.88 -14.43
C ILE A 31 11.57 -11.82 -14.32
N VAL A 32 11.77 -13.05 -14.81
CA VAL A 32 10.71 -14.07 -14.83
C VAL A 32 10.37 -14.53 -13.41
N ILE A 33 11.40 -14.83 -12.61
CA ILE A 33 11.27 -15.31 -11.22
C ILE A 33 12.26 -14.55 -10.35
N PHE A 34 11.79 -14.02 -9.23
CA PHE A 34 12.62 -13.43 -8.19
C PHE A 34 12.26 -14.04 -6.84
N ASN A 35 13.22 -14.69 -6.21
CA ASN A 35 13.10 -15.25 -4.87
C ASN A 35 14.08 -14.52 -3.96
N ALA A 36 13.62 -14.16 -2.77
CA ALA A 36 14.46 -13.65 -1.70
C ALA A 36 14.26 -14.54 -0.47
N ASN A 37 15.36 -14.95 0.15
CA ASN A 37 15.31 -15.64 1.43
C ASN A 37 15.30 -14.63 2.58
N LYS A 38 15.97 -13.48 2.39
CA LYS A 38 16.10 -12.44 3.40
C LYS A 38 15.83 -11.05 2.86
N VAL A 39 14.88 -10.35 3.47
CA VAL A 39 14.36 -9.05 3.00
C VAL A 39 14.50 -7.99 4.07
N LEU A 40 15.02 -6.82 3.69
CA LEU A 40 14.97 -5.62 4.53
C LEU A 40 13.69 -4.84 4.24
N ILE A 41 12.87 -4.61 5.25
CA ILE A 41 11.64 -3.82 5.15
C ILE A 41 11.93 -2.40 5.63
N VAL A 42 11.73 -1.42 4.75
CA VAL A 42 12.03 -0.01 5.01
C VAL A 42 10.78 0.84 4.80
N GLY A 43 10.19 1.37 5.88
CA GLY A 43 9.12 2.36 5.83
C GLY A 43 9.67 3.78 5.99
N MET A 44 9.56 4.61 4.96
CA MET A 44 9.97 6.01 5.01
C MET A 44 8.83 6.91 5.48
N THR A 45 8.79 7.16 6.79
CA THR A 45 7.87 8.10 7.42
C THR A 45 8.49 8.76 8.66
N TYR A 46 8.07 9.99 8.97
CA TYR A 46 8.47 10.68 10.19
C TYR A 46 7.74 10.16 11.44
N ASN A 47 6.60 9.49 11.26
CA ASN A 47 5.85 8.90 12.37
C ASN A 47 6.50 7.58 12.78
N LYS A 48 7.25 7.60 13.90
CA LYS A 48 8.00 6.44 14.40
C LYS A 48 7.10 5.27 14.80
N ASP A 49 5.94 5.56 15.38
CA ASP A 49 5.01 4.53 15.83
C ASP A 49 4.38 3.84 14.62
N ALA A 50 3.91 4.61 13.64
CA ALA A 50 3.39 4.06 12.38
C ALA A 50 4.46 3.27 11.62
N ARG A 51 5.72 3.74 11.57
CA ARG A 51 6.84 2.98 10.98
C ARG A 51 7.06 1.66 11.72
N MET A 52 7.13 1.70 13.05
CA MET A 52 7.35 0.52 13.87
C MET A 52 6.25 -0.51 13.65
N GLU A 53 4.99 -0.09 13.69
CA GLU A 53 3.84 -0.96 13.48
C GLU A 53 3.85 -1.55 12.07
N TYR A 54 3.99 -0.71 11.04
CA TYR A 54 4.07 -1.12 9.64
C TYR A 54 5.18 -2.16 9.40
N GLU A 55 6.41 -1.84 9.78
CA GLU A 55 7.55 -2.74 9.55
C GLU A 55 7.39 -4.05 10.34
N THR A 56 6.79 -4.00 11.54
CA THR A 56 6.53 -5.20 12.37
C THR A 56 5.49 -6.10 11.73
N LYS A 57 4.31 -5.57 11.41
CA LYS A 57 3.23 -6.36 10.82
C LYS A 57 3.65 -6.93 9.46
N LEU A 58 4.38 -6.18 8.66
CA LEU A 58 4.85 -6.66 7.35
C LEU A 58 5.93 -7.73 7.49
N ARG A 59 6.87 -7.59 8.44
CA ARG A 59 7.82 -8.65 8.78
C ARG A 59 7.09 -9.94 9.12
N ASP A 60 6.08 -9.87 9.98
CA ASP A 60 5.32 -11.04 10.41
C ASP A 60 4.62 -11.73 9.21
N GLN A 61 4.14 -10.96 8.22
CA GLN A 61 3.59 -11.53 6.98
C GLN A 61 4.64 -12.25 6.12
N PHE A 62 5.86 -11.74 6.07
CA PHE A 62 6.98 -12.39 5.36
C PHE A 62 7.44 -13.66 6.08
N GLU A 63 7.61 -13.60 7.40
CA GLU A 63 8.01 -14.74 8.22
C GLU A 63 6.97 -15.86 8.17
N ALA A 64 5.67 -15.52 8.20
CA ALA A 64 4.58 -16.48 8.02
C ALA A 64 4.62 -17.22 6.66
N ARG A 65 5.37 -16.69 5.69
CA ARG A 65 5.58 -17.26 4.34
C ARG A 65 6.99 -17.82 4.16
N ASN A 66 7.69 -18.10 5.27
CA ASN A 66 9.04 -18.66 5.30
C ASN A 66 10.09 -17.78 4.62
N VAL A 67 9.92 -16.45 4.66
CA VAL A 67 10.91 -15.47 4.21
C VAL A 67 11.43 -14.74 5.43
N GLU A 68 12.74 -14.77 5.67
CA GLU A 68 13.36 -13.99 6.73
C GLU A 68 13.20 -12.51 6.41
N ALA A 69 12.70 -11.73 7.36
CA ALA A 69 12.55 -10.30 7.19
C ALA A 69 13.13 -9.56 8.38
N MET A 70 13.80 -8.43 8.11
CA MET A 70 14.23 -7.52 9.16
C MET A 70 13.65 -6.14 8.94
N ARG A 71 13.34 -5.48 10.04
CA ARG A 71 12.82 -4.12 10.05
C ARG A 71 13.99 -3.15 9.97
N SER A 72 13.86 -2.13 9.15
CA SER A 72 14.89 -1.11 9.03
C SER A 72 15.14 -0.34 10.33
N ILE A 73 14.13 -0.24 11.21
CA ILE A 73 14.29 0.35 12.55
C ILE A 73 15.26 -0.41 13.46
N ASP A 74 15.46 -1.71 13.22
CA ASP A 74 16.40 -2.54 14.00
C ASP A 74 17.80 -2.59 13.37
N VAL A 75 17.89 -2.28 12.07
CA VAL A 75 19.13 -2.40 11.28
C VAL A 75 19.83 -1.06 11.12
N PHE A 76 19.07 0.02 10.91
CA PHE A 76 19.60 1.36 10.73
C PHE A 76 19.64 2.12 12.04
N ASP A 77 20.74 2.82 12.29
CA ASP A 77 20.80 3.80 13.37
C ASP A 77 19.81 4.95 13.08
N VAL A 78 19.28 5.58 14.14
CA VAL A 78 18.39 6.74 14.07
C VAL A 78 19.00 7.84 13.19
N ASP A 79 20.32 7.98 13.26
CA ASP A 79 21.08 8.92 12.45
C ASP A 79 20.92 8.64 10.95
N PHE A 80 20.96 7.39 10.50
CA PHE A 80 20.88 7.07 9.06
C PHE A 80 19.62 7.65 8.39
N THR A 81 18.49 7.67 9.12
CA THR A 81 17.21 8.19 8.61
C THR A 81 16.95 9.67 8.94
N SER A 82 17.86 10.36 9.62
CA SER A 82 17.68 11.75 10.09
C SER A 82 18.17 12.82 9.11
N SER A 83 18.93 12.43 8.08
CA SER A 83 19.44 13.34 7.05
C SER A 83 19.50 12.67 5.68
N GLU A 84 19.62 13.47 4.62
CA GLU A 84 19.93 12.99 3.28
C GLU A 84 21.25 12.19 3.29
N ARG A 85 21.32 11.21 2.38
CA ARG A 85 22.47 10.31 2.22
C ARG A 85 23.06 10.46 0.82
N SER A 86 24.38 10.45 0.77
CA SER A 86 25.13 10.42 -0.48
C SER A 86 25.05 9.04 -1.15
N GLU A 87 25.32 8.99 -2.46
CA GLU A 87 25.40 7.72 -3.19
C GLU A 87 26.43 6.75 -2.58
N GLN A 88 27.55 7.28 -2.08
CA GLN A 88 28.57 6.47 -1.42
C GLN A 88 28.05 5.83 -0.13
N GLU A 89 27.36 6.60 0.72
CA GLU A 89 26.76 6.06 1.95
C GLU A 89 25.71 4.97 1.66
N LEU A 90 24.95 5.13 0.58
CA LEU A 90 24.00 4.11 0.14
C LEU A 90 24.70 2.84 -0.36
N SER A 91 25.80 2.98 -1.10
CA SER A 91 26.63 1.85 -1.53
C SER A 91 27.27 1.12 -0.35
N ASP A 92 27.71 1.86 0.68
CA ASP A 92 28.28 1.26 1.89
C ASP A 92 27.23 0.46 2.68
N VAL A 93 25.99 0.96 2.73
CA VAL A 93 24.87 0.21 3.32
C VAL A 93 24.51 -1.01 2.50
N GLU A 94 24.49 -0.90 1.17
CA GLU A 94 24.25 -2.04 0.28
C GLU A 94 25.27 -3.16 0.53
N GLN A 95 26.56 -2.82 0.66
CA GLN A 95 27.60 -3.80 1.00
C GLN A 95 27.38 -4.43 2.39
N GLN A 96 27.01 -3.64 3.40
CA GLN A 96 26.68 -4.18 4.72
C GLN A 96 25.48 -5.12 4.71
N LEU A 97 24.51 -4.88 3.82
CA LEU A 97 23.35 -5.75 3.65
C LEU A 97 23.75 -7.04 2.93
N LEU A 98 24.59 -6.96 1.89
CA LEU A 98 25.17 -8.13 1.23
C LEU A 98 25.97 -9.00 2.22
N ASP A 99 26.82 -8.40 3.05
CA ASP A 99 27.61 -9.09 4.08
C ASP A 99 26.75 -9.77 5.16
N LYS A 100 25.49 -9.36 5.29
CA LYS A 100 24.49 -9.93 6.22
C LYS A 100 23.48 -10.84 5.53
N ASP A 101 23.78 -11.24 4.29
CA ASP A 101 23.00 -12.15 3.45
C ASP A 101 21.61 -11.63 3.07
N PHE A 102 21.39 -10.31 3.00
CA PHE A 102 20.15 -9.76 2.48
C PHE A 102 20.09 -9.89 0.95
N ASP A 103 18.96 -10.39 0.45
CA ASP A 103 18.71 -10.57 -0.98
C ASP A 103 17.93 -9.39 -1.60
N ALA A 104 17.12 -8.71 -0.80
CA ALA A 104 16.22 -7.67 -1.28
C ALA A 104 15.94 -6.56 -0.26
N ILE A 105 15.54 -5.40 -0.78
CA ILE A 105 14.98 -4.29 0.00
C ILE A 105 13.55 -4.05 -0.48
N LEU A 106 12.60 -4.10 0.45
CA LEU A 106 11.25 -3.64 0.24
C LEU A 106 11.12 -2.24 0.83
N PHE A 107 10.98 -1.24 -0.03
CA PHE A 107 11.00 0.17 0.32
C PHE A 107 9.64 0.82 0.08
N SER A 108 9.04 1.35 1.14
CA SER A 108 7.71 1.96 1.12
C SER A 108 7.78 3.43 1.54
N LYS A 109 7.14 4.31 0.78
CA LYS A 109 7.12 5.77 1.02
C LYS A 109 5.80 6.39 0.58
N VAL A 110 5.45 7.54 1.17
CA VAL A 110 4.40 8.41 0.65
C VAL A 110 5.02 9.35 -0.38
N ILE A 111 4.49 9.37 -1.60
CA ILE A 111 4.99 10.18 -2.71
C ILE A 111 4.22 11.50 -2.88
N GLY A 112 3.00 11.60 -2.35
CA GLY A 112 2.19 12.81 -2.46
C GLY A 112 0.91 12.75 -1.63
N VAL A 113 0.29 13.91 -1.45
CA VAL A 113 -1.02 14.06 -0.83
C VAL A 113 -1.86 14.98 -1.70
N GLU A 114 -3.02 14.50 -2.13
CA GLU A 114 -4.02 15.28 -2.86
C GLU A 114 -5.19 15.62 -1.92
N ASN A 115 -5.66 16.87 -1.92
CA ASN A 115 -6.87 17.25 -1.17
C ASN A 115 -8.04 17.31 -2.15
N VAL A 116 -9.04 16.46 -1.93
CA VAL A 116 -10.22 16.38 -2.79
C VAL A 116 -11.38 17.13 -2.13
N GLU A 117 -11.92 18.11 -2.86
CA GLU A 117 -13.12 18.83 -2.43
C GLU A 117 -14.38 18.05 -2.80
N LYS A 118 -15.13 17.59 -1.80
CA LYS A 118 -16.40 16.92 -2.01
C LYS A 118 -17.48 17.93 -2.31
N ASN A 119 -17.71 18.21 -3.60
CA ASN A 119 -18.80 19.07 -4.02
C ASN A 119 -20.14 18.31 -3.96
N ARG A 120 -20.78 18.30 -2.78
CA ARG A 120 -22.09 17.66 -2.53
C ARG A 120 -23.20 18.11 -3.49
N ARG A 121 -23.08 19.29 -4.10
CA ARG A 121 -24.17 19.89 -4.88
C ARG A 121 -24.26 19.39 -6.33
N LEU A 122 -23.21 18.80 -6.90
CA LEU A 122 -23.23 18.32 -8.28
C LEU A 122 -24.15 17.09 -8.48
N LEU A 123 -24.31 16.26 -7.45
CA LEU A 123 -25.08 15.00 -7.53
C LEU A 123 -26.60 15.19 -7.51
N ASN A 124 -27.11 16.30 -6.97
CA ASN A 124 -28.56 16.56 -6.88
C ASN A 124 -29.19 17.07 -8.19
N ASN A 125 -28.44 17.10 -9.30
CA ASN A 125 -28.81 17.81 -10.53
C ASN A 125 -29.22 16.91 -11.70
N LEU A 126 -29.35 15.61 -11.48
CA LEU A 126 -29.72 14.66 -12.55
C LEU A 126 -31.17 14.86 -13.07
N ASP A 127 -32.02 15.55 -12.30
CA ASP A 127 -33.43 15.82 -12.63
C ASP A 127 -33.67 17.17 -13.36
N ARG A 128 -32.59 17.82 -13.83
CA ARG A 128 -32.62 19.23 -14.29
C ARG A 128 -33.01 19.43 -15.77
N TYR A 129 -33.14 18.37 -16.56
CA TYR A 129 -33.32 18.47 -18.02
C TYR A 129 -34.69 19.02 -18.49
N ASN A 130 -35.68 19.19 -17.58
CA ASN A 130 -37.06 19.56 -17.95
C ASN A 130 -37.64 20.78 -17.22
N ARG A 131 -36.81 21.63 -16.60
CA ARG A 131 -37.29 22.84 -15.88
C ARG A 131 -37.23 24.10 -16.74
N GLY A 132 -38.24 24.98 -16.59
CA GLY A 132 -38.23 26.31 -17.20
C GLY A 132 -37.29 27.26 -16.47
N PHE A 133 -36.92 28.37 -17.12
CA PHE A 133 -35.95 29.36 -16.60
C PHE A 133 -36.29 29.86 -15.19
N ASP A 134 -37.55 30.23 -14.94
CA ASP A 134 -37.97 30.81 -13.66
C ASP A 134 -37.78 29.83 -12.48
N GLU A 135 -38.12 28.55 -12.71
CA GLU A 135 -38.02 27.51 -11.68
C GLU A 135 -36.56 27.14 -11.41
N ASP A 136 -35.73 27.06 -12.45
CA ASP A 136 -34.29 26.80 -12.31
C ASP A 136 -33.59 27.94 -11.57
N TYR A 137 -33.93 29.20 -11.91
CA TYR A 137 -33.37 30.37 -11.26
C TYR A 137 -33.75 30.42 -9.78
N LEU A 138 -35.05 30.35 -9.44
CA LEU A 138 -35.53 30.42 -8.06
C LEU A 138 -35.00 29.26 -7.19
N SER A 139 -34.94 28.04 -7.74
CA SER A 139 -34.46 26.87 -7.00
C SER A 139 -32.94 26.88 -6.74
N SER A 140 -32.18 27.64 -7.52
CA SER A 140 -30.71 27.75 -7.43
C SER A 140 -30.23 28.93 -6.57
N GLN A 141 -31.11 29.83 -6.12
CA GLN A 141 -30.72 31.04 -5.36
C GLN A 141 -30.02 30.75 -4.02
N ARG A 142 -30.17 29.55 -3.47
CA ARG A 142 -29.45 29.12 -2.24
C ARG A 142 -27.93 29.26 -2.36
N ILE A 143 -27.37 29.22 -3.57
CA ILE A 143 -25.93 29.43 -3.82
C ILE A 143 -25.45 30.82 -3.33
N TYR A 144 -26.32 31.84 -3.30
CA TYR A 144 -25.94 33.19 -2.86
C TYR A 144 -25.89 33.37 -1.34
N TYR A 145 -26.55 32.49 -0.58
CA TYR A 145 -26.81 32.70 0.84
C TYR A 145 -26.30 31.57 1.74
N GLU A 146 -26.04 30.39 1.19
CA GLU A 146 -25.45 29.25 1.90
C GLU A 146 -24.00 29.07 1.42
N PRO A 147 -22.98 29.48 2.20
CA PRO A 147 -21.59 29.21 1.87
C PRO A 147 -21.40 27.70 1.69
N ASP A 148 -20.64 27.31 0.67
CA ASP A 148 -20.39 25.91 0.39
C ASP A 148 -19.57 25.33 1.55
N GLU A 149 -20.16 24.39 2.30
CA GLU A 149 -19.40 23.60 3.27
C GLU A 149 -18.55 22.61 2.47
N HIS A 150 -17.34 23.05 2.10
CA HIS A 150 -16.35 22.21 1.46
C HIS A 150 -15.88 21.15 2.48
N GLU A 151 -16.46 19.95 2.42
CA GLU A 151 -15.85 18.76 3.03
C GLU A 151 -14.62 18.41 2.18
N THR A 152 -13.41 18.73 2.67
CA THR A 152 -12.15 18.26 2.07
C THR A 152 -11.72 16.95 2.71
N PHE A 153 -11.31 15.98 1.92
CA PHE A 153 -10.61 14.79 2.42
C PHE A 153 -9.26 14.65 1.70
N ALA A 154 -8.26 14.13 2.41
CA ALA A 154 -6.95 13.87 1.84
C ALA A 154 -6.89 12.48 1.18
N VAL A 155 -6.14 12.38 0.09
CA VAL A 155 -5.75 11.12 -0.55
C VAL A 155 -4.23 11.05 -0.51
N TYR A 156 -3.68 10.05 0.16
CA TYR A 156 -2.25 9.82 0.26
C TYR A 156 -1.83 8.82 -0.81
N HIS A 157 -0.94 9.24 -1.71
CA HIS A 157 -0.36 8.37 -2.70
C HIS A 157 0.90 7.74 -2.10
N ALA A 158 0.89 6.43 -1.93
CA ALA A 158 2.00 5.67 -1.39
C ALA A 158 2.55 4.69 -2.42
N GLU A 159 3.85 4.45 -2.38
CA GLU A 159 4.57 3.57 -3.30
C GLU A 159 5.37 2.56 -2.49
N THR A 160 5.25 1.28 -2.82
CA THR A 160 6.17 0.23 -2.36
C THR A 160 6.95 -0.32 -3.54
N SER A 161 8.27 -0.34 -3.41
CA SER A 161 9.19 -0.86 -4.43
C SER A 161 10.06 -1.98 -3.86
N LEU A 162 10.25 -3.04 -4.64
CA LEU A 162 11.15 -4.15 -4.34
C LEU A 162 12.43 -4.03 -5.18
N TYR A 163 13.57 -3.97 -4.53
CA TYR A 163 14.89 -3.90 -5.15
C TYR A 163 15.70 -5.16 -4.85
N CYS A 164 16.44 -5.68 -5.83
CA CYS A 164 17.44 -6.70 -5.54
C CYS A 164 18.69 -6.08 -4.91
N ILE A 165 19.21 -6.74 -3.88
CA ILE A 165 20.59 -6.58 -3.41
C ILE A 165 21.40 -7.73 -4.04
N CYS A 166 21.80 -7.53 -5.29
CA CYS A 166 22.45 -8.55 -6.11
C CYS A 166 23.88 -8.11 -6.42
N PRO A 167 24.93 -8.92 -6.16
CA PRO A 167 26.29 -8.57 -6.53
C PRO A 167 26.41 -8.22 -8.03
N GLY A 168 26.89 -7.01 -8.34
CA GLY A 168 27.10 -6.55 -9.71
C GLY A 168 25.84 -6.10 -10.47
N LYS A 169 24.68 -6.04 -9.81
CA LYS A 169 23.48 -5.39 -10.33
C LYS A 169 23.14 -4.22 -9.41
N GLU A 170 23.38 -3.00 -9.86
CA GLU A 170 23.10 -1.79 -9.08
C GLU A 170 21.60 -1.69 -8.77
N ARG A 171 21.18 -2.11 -7.56
CA ARG A 171 19.83 -1.92 -6.99
C ARG A 171 18.71 -2.07 -8.02
N GLU A 172 18.70 -3.21 -8.71
CA GLU A 172 17.76 -3.49 -9.78
C GLU A 172 16.32 -3.48 -9.25
N LEU A 173 15.45 -2.65 -9.83
CA LEU A 173 14.03 -2.61 -9.48
C LEU A 173 13.34 -3.87 -10.04
N ILE A 174 12.78 -4.66 -9.15
CA ILE A 174 12.08 -5.91 -9.46
C ILE A 174 10.58 -5.65 -9.64
N TRP A 175 10.02 -4.88 -8.72
CA TRP A 175 8.58 -4.67 -8.62
C TRP A 175 8.25 -3.32 -7.99
N ARG A 176 7.11 -2.76 -8.37
CA ARG A 176 6.53 -1.56 -7.78
C ARG A 176 5.02 -1.64 -7.72
N GLY A 177 4.47 -1.35 -6.54
CA GLY A 177 3.05 -1.13 -6.31
C GLY A 177 2.79 0.31 -5.87
N SER A 178 1.77 0.94 -6.47
CA SER A 178 1.27 2.25 -6.06
C SER A 178 -0.10 2.08 -5.44
N ILE A 179 -0.29 2.58 -4.22
CA ILE A 179 -1.48 2.42 -3.41
C ILE A 179 -1.97 3.80 -2.95
N ASP A 180 -3.23 4.10 -3.21
CA ASP A 180 -3.91 5.30 -2.72
C ASP A 180 -4.59 4.99 -1.39
N ILE A 181 -4.42 5.87 -0.41
CA ILE A 181 -5.00 5.75 0.92
C ILE A 181 -5.94 6.94 1.13
N LEU A 182 -7.21 6.67 1.39
CA LEU A 182 -8.19 7.69 1.71
C LEU A 182 -8.03 8.12 3.17
N ASP A 183 -8.17 9.42 3.42
CA ASP A 183 -8.00 10.09 4.72
C ASP A 183 -8.35 9.19 5.93
N PRO A 184 -7.35 8.71 6.69
CA PRO A 184 -7.56 7.70 7.71
C PRO A 184 -8.39 8.24 8.86
N VAL A 185 -9.50 7.56 9.15
CA VAL A 185 -10.15 7.67 10.47
C VAL A 185 -9.34 6.90 11.52
N ASP A 186 -8.67 5.81 11.11
CA ASP A 186 -7.82 4.96 11.94
C ASP A 186 -6.54 4.55 11.19
N ILE A 187 -5.38 4.76 11.81
CA ILE A 187 -4.06 4.48 11.20
C ILE A 187 -3.78 2.97 11.23
N GLU A 188 -4.21 2.24 12.25
CA GLU A 188 -3.93 0.80 12.38
C GLU A 188 -4.63 0.02 11.26
N ASP A 189 -5.91 0.34 11.00
CA ASP A 189 -6.70 -0.24 9.92
C ASP A 189 -6.08 0.05 8.54
N VAL A 190 -5.60 1.29 8.32
CA VAL A 190 -4.90 1.65 7.08
C VAL A 190 -3.63 0.83 6.90
N ILE A 191 -2.84 0.63 7.96
CA ILE A 191 -1.63 -0.19 7.90
C ILE A 191 -1.99 -1.63 7.51
N ASP A 192 -3.05 -2.19 8.10
CA ASP A 192 -3.49 -3.56 7.83
C ASP A 192 -3.99 -3.73 6.39
N ASP A 193 -4.82 -2.79 5.90
CA ASP A 193 -5.30 -2.78 4.52
C ASP A 193 -4.13 -2.63 3.53
N TYR A 194 -3.19 -1.73 3.81
CA TYR A 194 -2.01 -1.50 2.98
C TYR A 194 -1.14 -2.75 2.89
N ILE A 195 -0.81 -3.37 4.02
CA ILE A 195 0.00 -4.58 4.08
C ILE A 195 -0.67 -5.71 3.31
N LYS A 196 -1.99 -5.87 3.48
CA LYS A 196 -2.75 -6.88 2.77
C LYS A 196 -2.69 -6.67 1.26
N LEU A 197 -2.82 -5.43 0.78
CA LEU A 197 -2.70 -5.11 -0.64
C LEU A 197 -1.31 -5.43 -1.20
N VAL A 198 -0.25 -5.01 -0.49
CA VAL A 198 1.14 -5.29 -0.90
C VAL A 198 1.38 -6.79 -1.00
N ILE A 199 1.03 -7.55 0.04
CA ILE A 199 1.24 -9.00 0.08
C ILE A 199 0.45 -9.69 -1.04
N THR A 200 -0.82 -9.33 -1.23
CA THR A 200 -1.66 -9.90 -2.29
C THR A 200 -1.05 -9.61 -3.67
N ALA A 201 -0.62 -8.37 -3.92
CA ALA A 201 -0.04 -7.98 -5.19
C ALA A 201 1.28 -8.74 -5.50
N MET A 202 2.09 -9.00 -4.48
CA MET A 202 3.34 -9.75 -4.61
C MET A 202 3.08 -11.25 -4.84
N GLU A 203 2.12 -11.84 -4.12
CA GLU A 203 1.67 -13.22 -4.33
C GLU A 203 1.12 -13.43 -5.75
N ASP A 204 0.28 -12.51 -6.24
CA ASP A 204 -0.31 -12.57 -7.58
C ASP A 204 0.74 -12.54 -8.70
N GLN A 205 1.90 -11.95 -8.44
CA GLN A 205 3.00 -11.83 -9.40
C GLN A 205 4.16 -12.82 -9.16
N ASP A 206 3.96 -13.80 -8.27
CA ASP A 206 4.94 -14.82 -7.92
C ASP A 206 6.29 -14.20 -7.50
N LEU A 207 6.22 -13.18 -6.66
CA LEU A 207 7.38 -12.47 -6.13
C LEU A 207 7.68 -12.97 -4.72
N ILE A 208 8.93 -13.34 -4.45
CA ILE A 208 9.49 -13.69 -3.14
C ILE A 208 8.97 -14.99 -2.54
N PHE A 209 7.66 -15.25 -2.57
CA PHE A 209 7.04 -16.40 -1.93
C PHE A 209 7.17 -17.65 -2.81
N ARG A 210 7.83 -18.68 -2.28
CA ARG A 210 7.90 -19.98 -2.95
C ARG A 210 6.52 -20.63 -2.92
N LYS A 211 5.97 -20.96 -4.09
CA LYS A 211 4.89 -21.95 -4.19
C LYS A 211 5.50 -23.31 -3.85
N GLU A 212 5.14 -23.89 -2.70
CA GLU A 212 5.43 -25.30 -2.46
C GLU A 212 4.64 -26.13 -3.47
N ASP A 213 5.34 -26.68 -4.46
CA ASP A 213 4.78 -27.72 -5.32
C ASP A 213 4.47 -28.93 -4.45
N LYS A 214 3.19 -29.12 -4.10
CA LYS A 214 2.67 -30.32 -3.42
C LYS A 214 2.69 -31.54 -4.34
N ASN A 215 3.85 -31.88 -4.89
CA ASN A 215 4.01 -33.05 -5.74
C ASN A 215 5.42 -33.65 -5.66
N GLU A 216 5.93 -33.90 -4.46
CA GLU A 216 6.99 -34.89 -4.29
C GLU A 216 6.76 -35.78 -3.05
N ILE A 217 6.46 -37.05 -3.38
CA ILE A 217 6.77 -38.28 -2.63
C ILE A 217 5.83 -38.68 -1.48
N THR A 218 4.85 -39.52 -1.79
CA THR A 218 4.69 -40.80 -1.06
C THR A 218 4.83 -41.94 -2.06
N GLY A 219 6.06 -42.39 -2.23
CA GLY A 219 6.45 -43.52 -3.06
C GLY A 219 7.75 -44.12 -2.53
N LEU A 220 7.67 -44.69 -1.34
CA LEU A 220 8.61 -45.67 -0.79
C LEU A 220 7.79 -46.79 -0.16
#